data_AF-A0A8S3ZT17-F1
#
_entry.id   AF-A0A8S3ZT17-F1
#
_cell.length_a   1.000
_cell.length_b   1.000
_cell.length_c   1.000
_cell.angle_alpha   90.00
_cell.angle_beta   90.00
_cell.angle_gamma   90.00
#
_symmetry.space_group_name_H-M   'P 1'
#
loop_
_entity.id
_entity.type
_entity.pdbx_description
1 polymer ?
#
loop_
_entity_poly.entity_id
_entity_poly.type
_entity_poly.pdbx_seq_one_letter_code
_entity_poly.pdbx_strand_id
1 'polypeptide(L)'
;MRMTQGLVYLLCCVVLAAHTAAQNTNACYSNETNCLSEFRQLLRDTDRFWFGSSFERNCPPSLQNSMECSNPNTTQKSILSRLLGLNDTDPTVMEIAHNISLANITYTVPAGNYTACGQDYDVPALNGHLVDPLIVTRASLWSLSFRPGVTWTPKTQDNLAILVIWDPGNFFNHGLYINCVNGSIDTGEVVTPYLGPLNPLLRVNTYIFAVYEQTNRIDINAARRFIPSRGSWQPATFIANFTSPNNSYPTHAGVLTILADPYSIQKIYDRFYLANNCPRLVSQLDAFHTVIRVSNLTVPWSDNTTTTSLYNNGTYLTSLTTNIEVRYSADDFSVESCCSNYSLTRGSTLVNPFSSRTLRPGNVRVKPVVQLTPMKIGTSEGIAGDTYTLFLVDVAAALAPGALNPVYVTHWLVTNIRNADVVRGDEVAPYFGPNPFSPNESRPYMFLLFRQPVPMLNNTVFSTFCPNGTLRCRTQLKPVLDAWNLTELVGVTWFLAEQDAFARYRLYSLLNVAKDTACKGVPGYADPCPQTCPGKSNNGASHRTGYFFTVFLFFGLVIYYYILI
;
A
#
# COMPACT_ATOMS: atom_id res chain seq x y z
N MET A 1 -38.35 -15.17 -28.68
CA MET A 1 -37.48 -15.97 -27.79
C MET A 1 -36.18 -15.23 -27.51
N ARG A 2 -36.19 -14.24 -26.60
CA ARG A 2 -34.99 -13.51 -26.14
C ARG A 2 -35.27 -12.92 -24.76
N MET A 3 -34.85 -13.63 -23.71
CA MET A 3 -34.75 -13.13 -22.34
C MET A 3 -33.87 -14.14 -21.59
N THR A 4 -32.55 -13.92 -21.54
CA THR A 4 -31.60 -14.52 -20.57
C THR A 4 -30.15 -14.14 -20.91
N GLN A 5 -29.80 -12.85 -20.95
CA GLN A 5 -28.37 -12.42 -20.94
C GLN A 5 -28.11 -11.19 -20.05
N GLY A 6 -29.05 -10.82 -19.18
CA GLY A 6 -28.95 -9.61 -18.34
C GLY A 6 -28.43 -9.84 -16.92
N LEU A 7 -28.15 -11.07 -16.48
CA LEU A 7 -27.94 -11.38 -15.06
C LEU A 7 -26.54 -11.91 -14.69
N VAL A 8 -25.61 -12.05 -15.65
CA VAL A 8 -24.27 -12.59 -15.38
C VAL A 8 -23.21 -11.50 -15.15
N TYR A 9 -23.46 -10.24 -15.53
CA TYR A 9 -22.47 -9.17 -15.40
C TYR A 9 -22.55 -8.35 -14.09
N LEU A 10 -23.57 -8.56 -13.25
CA LEU A 10 -23.67 -7.88 -11.95
C LEU A 10 -22.86 -8.58 -10.83
N LEU A 11 -22.27 -9.76 -11.10
CA LEU A 11 -21.48 -10.51 -10.12
C LEU A 11 -19.95 -10.24 -10.19
N CYS A 12 -19.45 -9.51 -11.19
CA CYS A 12 -18.01 -9.24 -11.33
C CYS A 12 -17.55 -7.87 -10.77
N CYS A 13 -18.47 -6.98 -10.40
CA CYS A 13 -18.12 -5.61 -9.97
C CYS A 13 -18.12 -5.39 -8.43
N VAL A 14 -18.13 -6.46 -7.63
CA VAL A 14 -18.13 -6.37 -6.14
C VAL A 14 -16.87 -6.99 -5.49
N VAL A 15 -15.82 -7.32 -6.27
CA VAL A 15 -14.67 -8.08 -5.75
C VAL A 15 -13.50 -7.22 -5.20
N LEU A 16 -13.59 -5.89 -5.12
CA LEU A 16 -12.51 -5.06 -4.53
C LEU A 16 -12.90 -4.18 -3.33
N ALA A 17 -14.02 -4.48 -2.69
CA ALA A 17 -14.28 -4.05 -1.31
C ALA A 17 -15.11 -5.07 -0.55
N ALA A 18 -14.86 -6.37 -0.77
CA ALA A 18 -15.15 -7.35 0.26
C ALA A 18 -14.14 -7.11 1.41
N HIS A 19 -14.38 -6.05 2.19
CA HIS A 19 -14.05 -6.07 3.60
C HIS A 19 -14.92 -7.17 4.20
N THR A 20 -14.55 -8.43 3.95
CA THR A 20 -14.91 -9.47 4.89
C THR A 20 -14.32 -8.95 6.19
N ALA A 21 -15.19 -8.59 7.13
CA ALA A 21 -14.81 -8.62 8.52
C ALA A 21 -14.28 -10.05 8.69
N ALA A 22 -12.97 -10.22 8.57
CA ALA A 22 -12.33 -11.50 8.70
C ALA A 22 -12.69 -11.89 10.12
N GLN A 23 -13.68 -12.77 10.25
CA GLN A 23 -13.87 -13.52 11.47
C GLN A 23 -12.60 -14.35 11.55
N ASN A 24 -11.61 -13.76 12.22
CA ASN A 24 -10.42 -14.42 12.65
C ASN A 24 -10.93 -15.53 13.56
N THR A 25 -11.16 -16.71 13.00
CA THR A 25 -11.11 -17.93 13.78
C THR A 25 -9.67 -17.98 14.26
N ASN A 26 -9.40 -17.41 15.43
CA ASN A 26 -8.08 -17.44 16.02
C ASN A 26 -7.81 -18.92 16.34
N ALA A 27 -7.20 -19.61 15.38
CA ALA A 27 -7.03 -21.05 15.40
C ALA A 27 -6.26 -21.46 16.66
N CYS A 28 -5.31 -20.62 17.09
CA CYS A 28 -4.57 -20.80 18.34
C CYS A 28 -5.53 -20.92 19.55
N TYR A 29 -6.44 -19.96 19.74
CA TYR A 29 -7.30 -19.94 20.92
C TYR A 29 -8.45 -20.96 20.88
N SER A 30 -8.63 -21.70 19.79
CA SER A 30 -9.56 -22.84 19.75
C SER A 30 -9.04 -24.08 20.49
N ASN A 31 -7.71 -24.19 20.63
CA ASN A 31 -7.04 -25.25 21.39
C ASN A 31 -5.77 -24.68 22.04
N GLU A 32 -5.93 -24.13 23.24
CA GLU A 32 -4.86 -23.42 23.96
C GLU A 32 -3.62 -24.30 24.20
N THR A 33 -3.78 -25.59 24.47
CA THR A 33 -2.66 -26.52 24.65
C THR A 33 -1.83 -26.67 23.38
N ASN A 34 -2.49 -26.88 22.23
CA ASN A 34 -1.80 -26.99 20.94
C ASN A 34 -1.15 -25.67 20.55
N CYS A 35 -1.88 -24.57 20.71
CA CYS A 35 -1.43 -23.20 20.50
C CYS A 35 -0.17 -22.88 21.28
N LEU A 36 -0.15 -23.19 22.58
CA LEU A 36 1.00 -22.98 23.44
C LEU A 36 2.19 -23.84 22.99
N SER A 37 1.96 -25.10 22.60
CA SER A 37 3.03 -25.96 22.06
C SER A 37 3.67 -25.37 20.80
N GLU A 38 2.85 -24.99 19.81
CA GLU A 38 3.33 -24.39 18.56
C GLU A 38 3.99 -23.02 18.80
N PHE A 39 3.45 -22.22 19.71
CA PHE A 39 4.02 -20.92 20.07
C PHE A 39 5.42 -21.06 20.67
N ARG A 40 5.61 -22.02 21.57
CA ARG A 40 6.93 -22.33 22.15
C ARG A 40 7.93 -22.81 21.12
N GLN A 41 7.47 -23.54 20.09
CA GLN A 41 8.30 -23.89 18.95
C GLN A 41 8.66 -22.65 18.12
N LEU A 42 7.68 -21.81 17.80
CA LEU A 42 7.85 -20.57 17.04
C LEU A 42 8.91 -19.65 17.66
N LEU A 43 8.91 -19.48 18.99
CA LEU A 43 9.86 -18.60 19.69
C LEU A 43 11.33 -19.01 19.51
N ARG A 44 11.59 -20.28 19.23
CA ARG A 44 12.94 -20.86 19.05
C ARG A 44 13.26 -21.18 17.59
N ASP A 45 12.31 -21.00 16.68
CA ASP A 45 12.51 -21.32 15.29
C ASP A 45 13.52 -20.35 14.67
N THR A 46 14.64 -20.89 14.20
CA THR A 46 15.72 -20.13 13.59
C THR A 46 15.51 -19.89 12.09
N ASP A 47 14.59 -20.58 11.43
CA ASP A 47 14.36 -20.50 9.99
C ASP A 47 13.12 -19.67 9.65
N ARG A 48 12.25 -19.45 10.64
CA ARG A 48 10.96 -18.76 10.45
C ARG A 48 11.06 -17.28 10.09
N PHE A 49 12.06 -16.60 10.65
CA PHE A 49 12.14 -15.14 10.61
C PHE A 49 13.15 -14.67 9.57
N TRP A 50 12.92 -13.47 9.02
CA TRP A 50 13.79 -12.89 7.99
C TRP A 50 15.24 -12.69 8.48
N PHE A 51 15.41 -12.54 9.79
CA PHE A 51 16.69 -12.37 10.47
C PHE A 51 17.32 -13.69 10.94
N GLY A 52 16.72 -14.83 10.56
CA GLY A 52 17.11 -16.18 10.94
C GLY A 52 18.22 -16.79 10.07
N SER A 53 18.29 -18.12 10.00
CA SER A 53 19.34 -18.86 9.28
C SER A 53 19.38 -18.58 7.78
N SER A 54 18.26 -18.17 7.19
CA SER A 54 18.19 -17.79 5.78
C SER A 54 18.74 -16.39 5.50
N PHE A 55 19.02 -15.59 6.53
CA PHE A 55 19.44 -14.20 6.39
C PHE A 55 20.68 -14.05 5.50
N GLU A 56 21.78 -14.74 5.76
CA GLU A 56 23.03 -14.60 4.98
C GLU A 56 22.85 -14.95 3.50
N ARG A 57 21.95 -15.88 3.20
CA ARG A 57 21.60 -16.26 1.82
C ARG A 57 20.78 -15.17 1.13
N ASN A 58 19.82 -14.59 1.84
CA ASN A 58 18.92 -13.56 1.32
C ASN A 58 19.57 -12.17 1.30
N CYS A 59 20.62 -11.99 2.11
CA CYS A 59 21.36 -10.75 2.30
C CYS A 59 22.87 -11.00 2.14
N PRO A 60 23.33 -11.31 0.92
CA PRO A 60 24.75 -11.45 0.63
C PRO A 60 25.51 -10.14 0.90
N PRO A 61 26.86 -10.19 1.01
CA PRO A 61 27.69 -9.01 1.29
C PRO A 61 27.43 -7.80 0.39
N SER A 62 27.06 -8.02 -0.88
CA SER A 62 26.71 -6.97 -1.83
C SER A 62 25.48 -6.15 -1.42
N LEU A 63 24.59 -6.70 -0.58
CA LEU A 63 23.37 -6.07 -0.12
C LEU A 63 23.45 -5.59 1.33
N GLN A 64 24.57 -5.74 2.05
CA GLN A 64 24.65 -5.39 3.49
C GLN A 64 24.32 -3.91 3.79
N ASN A 65 24.56 -3.00 2.83
CA ASN A 65 24.22 -1.58 2.96
C ASN A 65 22.77 -1.26 2.56
N SER A 66 21.99 -2.26 2.15
CA SER A 66 20.56 -2.09 1.87
C SER A 66 19.77 -2.07 3.18
N MET A 67 18.71 -1.27 3.21
CA MET A 67 17.79 -1.24 4.34
C MET A 67 17.14 -2.62 4.55
N GLU A 68 16.91 -3.36 3.46
CA GLU A 68 16.46 -4.74 3.47
C GLU A 68 17.43 -5.68 4.19
N CYS A 69 18.72 -5.38 4.29
CA CYS A 69 19.70 -6.27 4.93
C CYS A 69 20.29 -5.69 6.22
N SER A 70 19.65 -4.68 6.79
CA SER A 70 19.98 -4.20 8.14
C SER A 70 19.52 -5.23 9.17
N ASN A 71 20.45 -6.02 9.72
CA ASN A 71 20.23 -6.94 10.84
C ASN A 71 21.22 -6.62 11.96
N PRO A 72 20.78 -6.11 13.13
CA PRO A 72 21.67 -5.68 14.19
C PRO A 72 22.44 -6.83 14.85
N ASN A 73 22.02 -8.07 14.66
CA ASN A 73 22.72 -9.24 15.18
C ASN A 73 22.51 -10.43 14.25
N THR A 74 23.55 -10.96 13.62
CA THR A 74 23.43 -12.11 12.70
C THR A 74 23.65 -13.47 13.39
N THR A 75 24.13 -13.49 14.63
CA THR A 75 24.42 -14.73 15.36
C THR A 75 23.19 -15.30 16.08
N GLN A 76 22.27 -14.44 16.50
CA GLN A 76 21.02 -14.81 17.15
C GLN A 76 19.88 -14.89 16.13
N LYS A 77 19.33 -16.08 15.90
CA LYS A 77 18.45 -16.36 14.77
C LYS A 77 16.98 -16.54 15.14
N SER A 78 16.68 -16.87 16.39
CA SER A 78 15.31 -16.98 16.91
C SER A 78 14.86 -15.72 17.66
N ILE A 79 13.55 -15.58 17.91
CA ILE A 79 13.03 -14.48 18.74
C ILE A 79 13.59 -14.56 20.16
N LEU A 80 13.59 -15.76 20.73
CA LEU A 80 13.93 -15.93 22.14
C LEU A 80 15.42 -15.73 22.40
N SER A 81 16.31 -16.23 21.54
CA SER A 81 17.76 -16.00 21.69
C SER A 81 18.09 -14.50 21.62
N ARG A 82 17.45 -13.76 20.69
CA ARG A 82 17.56 -12.30 20.59
C ARG A 82 17.05 -11.60 21.83
N LEU A 83 15.85 -11.94 22.30
CA LEU A 83 15.24 -11.34 23.49
C LEU A 83 16.11 -11.52 24.74
N LEU A 84 16.69 -12.72 24.90
CA LEU A 84 17.50 -13.08 26.06
C LEU A 84 18.97 -12.65 25.95
N GLY A 85 19.44 -12.29 24.76
CA GLY A 85 20.86 -12.03 24.53
C GLY A 85 21.72 -13.30 24.62
N LEU A 86 21.14 -14.48 24.37
CA LEU A 86 21.81 -15.78 24.44
C LEU A 86 22.02 -16.38 23.04
N ASN A 87 22.83 -17.44 22.93
CA ASN A 87 22.95 -18.19 21.68
C ASN A 87 21.72 -19.08 21.46
N ASP A 88 21.36 -19.37 20.20
CA ASP A 88 20.20 -20.22 19.88
C ASP A 88 20.30 -21.64 20.48
N THR A 89 21.52 -22.14 20.69
CA THR A 89 21.79 -23.46 21.27
C THR A 89 21.94 -23.45 22.80
N ASP A 90 21.74 -22.29 23.45
CA ASP A 90 21.86 -22.18 24.89
C ASP A 90 20.73 -22.97 25.59
N PRO A 91 21.03 -23.87 26.55
CA PRO A 91 20.01 -24.65 27.26
C PRO A 91 18.93 -23.79 27.92
N THR A 92 19.26 -22.58 28.38
CA THR A 92 18.31 -21.64 28.99
C THR A 92 17.24 -21.20 27.98
N VAL A 93 17.58 -21.03 26.69
CA VAL A 93 16.58 -20.72 25.64
C VAL A 93 15.53 -21.83 25.56
N MET A 94 15.94 -23.10 25.66
CA MET A 94 15.03 -24.24 25.62
C MET A 94 14.15 -24.31 26.88
N GLU A 95 14.74 -24.10 28.05
CA GLU A 95 14.04 -24.10 29.34
C GLU A 95 12.98 -22.99 29.40
N ILE A 96 13.35 -21.76 29.05
CA ILE A 96 12.42 -20.62 29.08
C ILE A 96 11.28 -20.83 28.07
N ALA A 97 11.59 -21.28 26.85
CA ALA A 97 10.53 -21.61 25.91
C ALA A 97 9.62 -22.74 26.41
N HIS A 98 10.09 -23.70 27.21
CA HIS A 98 9.21 -24.73 27.77
C HIS A 98 8.27 -24.18 28.84
N ASN A 99 8.70 -23.17 29.60
CA ASN A 99 8.00 -22.64 30.76
C ASN A 99 7.15 -21.40 30.48
N ILE A 100 7.36 -20.74 29.34
CA ILE A 100 6.64 -19.51 28.99
C ILE A 100 5.15 -19.81 28.72
N SER A 101 4.28 -18.90 29.18
CA SER A 101 2.83 -18.91 28.92
C SER A 101 2.42 -17.81 27.94
N LEU A 102 1.17 -17.82 27.47
CA LEU A 102 0.65 -16.81 26.56
C LEU A 102 0.26 -15.53 27.29
N ALA A 103 0.60 -14.39 26.71
CA ALA A 103 -0.02 -13.10 27.02
C ALA A 103 -1.08 -12.79 25.97
N ASN A 104 -2.26 -12.37 26.40
CA ASN A 104 -3.34 -11.98 25.49
C ASN A 104 -3.15 -10.53 25.06
N ILE A 105 -3.07 -10.31 23.75
CA ILE A 105 -2.93 -8.98 23.15
C ILE A 105 -4.22 -8.67 22.40
N THR A 106 -4.90 -7.60 22.78
CA THR A 106 -6.20 -7.21 22.22
C THR A 106 -6.17 -5.77 21.73
N TYR A 107 -6.80 -5.52 20.57
CA TYR A 107 -6.99 -4.17 20.04
C TYR A 107 -8.48 -3.81 20.02
N THR A 108 -8.80 -2.69 20.68
CA THR A 108 -10.11 -2.04 20.58
C THR A 108 -9.87 -0.62 20.07
N VAL A 109 -10.23 -0.38 18.81
CA VAL A 109 -9.89 0.84 18.07
C VAL A 109 -11.12 1.29 17.31
N PRO A 110 -11.48 2.59 17.34
CA PRO A 110 -12.59 3.10 16.53
C PRO A 110 -12.27 2.98 15.03
N ALA A 111 -13.32 3.05 14.19
CA ALA A 111 -13.11 3.22 12.76
C ALA A 111 -12.43 4.58 12.51
N GLY A 112 -11.68 4.68 11.43
CA GLY A 112 -11.00 5.91 11.06
C GLY A 112 -10.59 5.92 9.60
N ASN A 113 -9.81 6.92 9.22
CA ASN A 113 -9.22 7.00 7.90
C ASN A 113 -7.80 7.57 7.98
N TYR A 114 -7.02 7.34 6.93
CA TYR A 114 -5.71 7.94 6.76
C TYR A 114 -5.36 8.07 5.28
N THR A 115 -4.48 9.01 4.94
CA THR A 115 -3.91 9.13 3.61
C THR A 115 -2.50 8.54 3.59
N ALA A 116 -2.22 7.66 2.64
CA ALA A 116 -0.90 7.07 2.44
C ALA A 116 -0.69 6.69 0.98
N CYS A 117 0.54 6.72 0.48
CA CYS A 117 0.84 6.33 -0.91
C CYS A 117 -0.05 7.05 -1.95
N GLY A 118 -0.49 8.29 -1.65
CA GLY A 118 -1.39 9.09 -2.48
C GLY A 118 -2.88 8.73 -2.43
N GLN A 119 -3.29 7.79 -1.57
CA GLN A 119 -4.65 7.25 -1.44
C GLN A 119 -5.21 7.46 -0.03
N ASP A 120 -6.51 7.76 0.04
CA ASP A 120 -7.27 7.72 1.28
C ASP A 120 -7.77 6.29 1.54
N TYR A 121 -7.53 5.81 2.75
CA TYR A 121 -7.94 4.50 3.24
C TYR A 121 -8.93 4.68 4.38
N ASP A 122 -10.09 4.05 4.27
CA ASP A 122 -11.01 3.87 5.38
C ASP A 122 -10.64 2.58 6.12
N VAL A 123 -10.56 2.66 7.45
CA VAL A 123 -10.16 1.55 8.32
C VAL A 123 -11.33 1.21 9.25
N PRO A 124 -11.79 -0.06 9.25
CA PRO A 124 -12.87 -0.46 10.14
C PRO A 124 -12.44 -0.42 11.61
N ALA A 125 -13.41 -0.29 12.50
CA ALA A 125 -13.17 -0.44 13.94
C ALA A 125 -12.70 -1.86 14.26
N LEU A 126 -11.80 -1.98 15.24
CA LEU A 126 -11.48 -3.24 15.90
C LEU A 126 -12.21 -3.26 17.25
N ASN A 127 -12.93 -4.33 17.55
CA ASN A 127 -13.59 -4.51 18.84
C ASN A 127 -13.08 -5.79 19.50
N GLY A 128 -12.14 -5.65 20.45
CA GLY A 128 -11.53 -6.79 21.11
C GLY A 128 -10.78 -7.73 20.15
N HIS A 129 -10.12 -7.19 19.12
CA HIS A 129 -9.35 -8.00 18.17
C HIS A 129 -8.18 -8.66 18.90
N LEU A 130 -8.33 -9.94 19.21
CA LEU A 130 -7.31 -10.77 19.86
C LEU A 130 -6.28 -11.25 18.82
N VAL A 131 -5.01 -10.93 19.06
CA VAL A 131 -3.89 -11.32 18.21
C VAL A 131 -3.60 -12.81 18.34
N ASP A 132 -3.63 -13.53 17.23
CA ASP A 132 -3.15 -14.91 17.15
C ASP A 132 -1.63 -14.90 16.90
N PRO A 133 -0.82 -15.49 17.81
CA PRO A 133 0.64 -15.39 17.74
C PRO A 133 1.26 -16.27 16.66
N LEU A 134 0.52 -17.21 16.07
CA LEU A 134 1.04 -18.18 15.10
C LEU A 134 0.87 -17.73 13.66
N ILE A 135 0.05 -16.70 13.41
CA ILE A 135 -0.26 -16.21 12.06
C ILE A 135 0.16 -14.75 11.88
N VAL A 136 0.17 -14.33 10.62
CA VAL A 136 0.34 -12.92 10.28
C VAL A 136 -0.99 -12.21 10.44
N THR A 137 -1.00 -11.13 11.22
CA THR A 137 -2.19 -10.29 11.35
C THR A 137 -2.47 -9.55 10.04
N ARG A 138 -3.76 -9.41 9.73
CA ARG A 138 -4.26 -8.63 8.59
C ARG A 138 -4.92 -7.32 9.01
N ALA A 139 -4.92 -7.02 10.32
CA ALA A 139 -5.36 -5.72 10.80
C ALA A 139 -4.44 -4.63 10.23
N SER A 140 -5.01 -3.49 9.83
CA SER A 140 -4.20 -2.37 9.33
C SER A 140 -3.22 -1.90 10.40
N LEU A 141 -2.01 -1.53 9.99
CA LEU A 141 -1.00 -0.98 10.89
C LEU A 141 -1.40 0.38 11.43
N TRP A 142 -2.36 1.07 10.80
CA TRP A 142 -3.05 2.21 11.40
C TRP A 142 -3.74 1.80 12.71
N SER A 143 -4.56 0.74 12.69
CA SER A 143 -5.28 0.26 13.88
C SER A 143 -4.30 -0.29 14.91
N LEU A 144 -3.28 -1.03 14.46
CA LEU A 144 -2.25 -1.56 15.36
C LEU A 144 -1.32 -0.47 15.91
N SER A 145 -1.42 0.77 15.44
CA SER A 145 -0.66 1.88 16.04
C SER A 145 -1.24 2.38 17.36
N PHE A 146 -2.49 2.01 17.67
CA PHE A 146 -3.13 2.31 18.95
C PHE A 146 -2.61 1.36 20.02
N ARG A 147 -2.51 1.84 21.26
CA ARG A 147 -2.07 1.03 22.41
C ARG A 147 -2.98 -0.20 22.58
N PRO A 148 -2.46 -1.43 22.54
CA PRO A 148 -3.25 -2.62 22.81
C PRO A 148 -3.56 -2.77 24.30
N GLY A 149 -4.63 -3.49 24.61
CA GLY A 149 -4.77 -4.16 25.90
C GLY A 149 -3.87 -5.39 25.92
N VAL A 150 -3.08 -5.54 26.98
CA VAL A 150 -2.22 -6.72 27.19
C VAL A 150 -2.49 -7.27 28.57
N THR A 151 -2.90 -8.54 28.64
CA THR A 151 -3.23 -9.21 29.89
C THR A 151 -2.54 -10.57 30.00
N TRP A 152 -2.19 -10.98 31.21
CA TRP A 152 -1.57 -12.28 31.51
C TRP A 152 -2.00 -12.77 32.89
N THR A 153 -1.78 -14.05 33.18
CA THR A 153 -2.12 -14.64 34.48
C THR A 153 -0.99 -14.38 35.48
N PRO A 154 -1.18 -13.53 36.51
CA PRO A 154 -0.13 -13.29 37.49
C PRO A 154 0.05 -14.49 38.42
N LYS A 155 1.28 -14.78 38.88
CA LYS A 155 1.55 -15.85 39.86
C LYS A 155 0.82 -15.62 41.20
N THR A 156 0.78 -14.38 41.66
CA THR A 156 0.10 -13.97 42.89
C THR A 156 -0.62 -12.65 42.68
N GLN A 157 -1.63 -12.37 43.51
CA GLN A 157 -2.23 -11.04 43.60
C GLN A 157 -1.14 -10.01 43.97
N ASP A 158 -1.24 -8.81 43.40
CA ASP A 158 -0.29 -7.71 43.58
C ASP A 158 1.16 -7.98 43.11
N ASN A 159 1.42 -9.06 42.36
CA ASN A 159 2.73 -9.28 41.76
C ASN A 159 3.05 -8.17 40.76
N LEU A 160 4.23 -7.57 40.90
CA LEU A 160 4.74 -6.53 40.01
C LEU A 160 5.36 -7.18 38.77
N ALA A 161 5.17 -6.56 37.62
CA ALA A 161 5.73 -7.03 36.36
C ALA A 161 6.23 -5.90 35.47
N ILE A 162 7.15 -6.27 34.58
CA ILE A 162 7.64 -5.44 33.49
C ILE A 162 7.07 -6.02 32.19
N LEU A 163 6.42 -5.19 31.39
CA LEU A 163 6.02 -5.54 30.02
C LEU A 163 6.93 -4.82 29.03
N VAL A 164 7.60 -5.63 28.20
CA VAL A 164 8.46 -5.17 27.09
C VAL A 164 7.75 -5.44 25.78
N ILE A 165 7.65 -4.42 24.92
CA ILE A 165 7.13 -4.53 23.55
C ILE A 165 8.29 -4.19 22.62
N TRP A 166 8.74 -5.17 21.84
CA TRP A 166 10.04 -5.06 21.16
C TRP A 166 10.04 -5.66 19.76
N ASP A 167 10.82 -5.05 18.86
CA ASP A 167 11.10 -5.53 17.52
C ASP A 167 12.40 -6.36 17.51
N PRO A 168 12.35 -7.71 17.56
CA PRO A 168 13.53 -8.55 17.46
C PRO A 168 14.29 -8.42 16.14
N GLY A 169 13.65 -7.97 15.07
CA GLY A 169 14.30 -7.79 13.78
C GLY A 169 15.21 -6.56 13.75
N ASN A 170 14.76 -5.45 14.32
CA ASN A 170 15.47 -4.17 14.28
C ASN A 170 16.04 -3.71 15.63
N PHE A 171 15.84 -4.50 16.68
CA PHE A 171 16.21 -4.19 18.07
C PHE A 171 15.61 -2.87 18.55
N PHE A 172 14.35 -2.60 18.20
CA PHE A 172 13.69 -1.34 18.52
C PHE A 172 12.67 -1.50 19.66
N ASN A 173 12.71 -0.59 20.64
CA ASN A 173 11.74 -0.54 21.73
C ASN A 173 10.43 0.10 21.25
N HIS A 174 9.35 -0.69 21.22
CA HIS A 174 8.01 -0.23 20.83
C HIS A 174 7.13 0.09 22.03
N GLY A 175 7.56 -0.19 23.26
CA GLY A 175 6.84 0.10 24.48
C GLY A 175 7.48 -0.57 25.68
N LEU A 176 7.51 0.14 26.80
CA LEU A 176 8.07 -0.38 28.05
C LEU A 176 7.22 0.12 29.22
N TYR A 177 6.66 -0.83 29.95
CA TYR A 177 5.81 -0.60 31.10
C TYR A 177 6.41 -1.34 32.30
N ILE A 178 6.52 -0.66 33.43
CA ILE A 178 7.05 -1.22 34.68
C ILE A 178 5.96 -1.17 35.75
N ASN A 179 6.17 -1.87 36.86
CA ASN A 179 5.26 -1.82 38.00
C ASN A 179 3.81 -2.21 37.64
N CYS A 180 3.62 -3.03 36.60
CA CYS A 180 2.32 -3.55 36.23
C CYS A 180 1.83 -4.49 37.34
N VAL A 181 0.60 -4.32 37.80
CA VAL A 181 -0.05 -5.19 38.79
C VAL A 181 -1.27 -5.88 38.20
N ASN A 182 -1.69 -6.97 38.83
CA ASN A 182 -2.92 -7.71 38.47
C ASN A 182 -2.96 -8.18 37.01
N GLY A 183 -1.80 -8.47 36.43
CA GLY A 183 -1.73 -9.10 35.11
C GLY A 183 -2.19 -8.22 33.96
N SER A 184 -2.07 -6.90 34.05
CA SER A 184 -2.53 -5.98 33.00
C SER A 184 -1.56 -4.83 32.74
N ILE A 185 -1.42 -4.44 31.47
CA ILE A 185 -0.69 -3.24 31.04
C ILE A 185 -1.33 -1.94 31.54
N ASP A 186 -2.64 -1.94 31.85
CA ASP A 186 -3.39 -0.73 32.24
C ASP A 186 -3.04 -0.20 33.62
N THR A 187 -2.42 -1.05 34.45
CA THR A 187 -1.96 -0.67 35.79
C THR A 187 -0.50 -0.26 35.81
N GLY A 188 0.22 -0.42 34.69
CA GLY A 188 1.65 -0.19 34.59
C GLY A 188 2.02 1.29 34.44
N GLU A 189 3.21 1.62 34.93
CA GLU A 189 3.83 2.92 34.72
C GLU A 189 4.57 2.96 33.37
N VAL A 190 4.30 4.00 32.59
CA VAL A 190 4.81 4.12 31.21
C VAL A 190 6.23 4.70 31.20
N VAL A 191 7.22 3.84 30.94
CA VAL A 191 8.62 4.25 30.70
C VAL A 191 8.78 4.71 29.26
N THR A 192 8.33 3.88 28.31
CA THR A 192 8.28 4.19 26.87
C THR A 192 6.85 3.97 26.38
N PRO A 193 6.16 5.00 25.85
CA PRO A 193 4.81 4.82 25.35
C PRO A 193 4.79 3.85 24.17
N TYR A 194 3.64 3.23 23.95
CA TYR A 194 3.47 2.35 22.79
C TYR A 194 3.60 3.13 21.48
N LEU A 195 4.47 2.69 20.58
CA LEU A 195 4.74 3.37 19.30
C LEU A 195 4.04 2.74 18.09
N GLY A 196 3.36 1.60 18.26
CA GLY A 196 2.79 0.83 17.15
C GLY A 196 3.85 0.10 16.33
N PRO A 197 3.56 -1.05 15.71
CA PRO A 197 4.49 -1.68 14.81
C PRO A 197 4.61 -0.83 13.53
N LEU A 198 5.83 -0.73 12.99
CA LEU A 198 6.10 -0.05 11.73
C LEU A 198 7.00 -0.94 10.90
N ASN A 199 6.52 -1.36 9.74
CA ASN A 199 7.30 -2.15 8.80
C ASN A 199 7.24 -1.49 7.41
N PRO A 200 8.30 -0.80 6.96
CA PRO A 200 8.33 -0.22 5.62
C PRO A 200 8.67 -1.26 4.54
N LEU A 201 9.07 -2.48 4.93
CA LEU A 201 9.54 -3.52 4.02
C LEU A 201 8.43 -4.51 3.72
N LEU A 202 8.31 -4.96 2.47
CA LEU A 202 7.28 -5.92 2.06
C LEU A 202 7.49 -7.35 2.60
N ARG A 203 8.59 -7.59 3.32
CA ARG A 203 8.76 -8.81 4.10
C ARG A 203 8.00 -8.73 5.41
N VAL A 204 7.72 -9.87 6.00
CA VAL A 204 7.13 -9.97 7.32
C VAL A 204 8.07 -9.42 8.38
N ASN A 205 7.53 -8.72 9.37
CA ASN A 205 8.26 -8.38 10.58
C ASN A 205 7.48 -8.83 11.82
N THR A 206 8.20 -9.14 12.88
CA THR A 206 7.61 -9.69 14.10
C THR A 206 7.96 -8.84 15.30
N TYR A 207 7.00 -8.71 16.21
CA TYR A 207 7.11 -7.99 17.46
C TYR A 207 6.77 -8.94 18.60
N ILE A 208 7.51 -8.85 19.70
CA ILE A 208 7.26 -9.63 20.91
C ILE A 208 6.78 -8.74 22.04
N PHE A 209 5.78 -9.22 22.76
CA PHE A 209 5.27 -8.68 24.01
C PHE A 209 5.74 -9.64 25.10
N ALA A 210 6.76 -9.29 25.86
CA ALA A 210 7.38 -10.16 26.87
C ALA A 210 7.14 -9.61 28.27
N VAL A 211 6.62 -10.45 29.17
CA VAL A 211 6.33 -10.11 30.57
C VAL A 211 7.37 -10.73 31.47
N TYR A 212 8.01 -9.90 32.29
CA TYR A 212 9.00 -10.31 33.30
C TYR A 212 8.47 -10.03 34.69
N GLU A 213 8.83 -10.88 35.64
CA GLU A 213 8.47 -10.68 37.04
C GLU A 213 9.39 -9.66 37.70
N GLN A 214 8.82 -8.85 38.57
CA GLN A 214 9.53 -7.77 39.23
C GLN A 214 9.49 -8.01 40.73
N THR A 215 10.66 -8.08 41.37
CA THR A 215 10.74 -8.35 42.82
C THR A 215 10.39 -7.12 43.67
N ASN A 216 10.74 -5.93 43.20
CA ASN A 216 10.57 -4.67 43.92
C ASN A 216 10.06 -3.60 42.96
N ARG A 217 9.32 -2.61 43.45
CA ARG A 217 8.89 -1.47 42.64
C ARG A 217 10.11 -0.75 42.05
N ILE A 218 10.10 -0.52 40.75
CA ILE A 218 11.17 0.19 40.03
C ILE A 218 10.88 1.69 40.04
N ASP A 219 11.90 2.51 40.30
CA ASP A 219 11.80 3.97 40.11
C ASP A 219 11.74 4.30 38.61
N ILE A 220 10.66 4.98 38.20
CA ILE A 220 10.42 5.31 36.79
C ILE A 220 11.52 6.21 36.20
N ASN A 221 12.13 7.08 37.01
CA ASN A 221 13.20 7.96 36.53
C ASN A 221 14.50 7.19 36.28
N ALA A 222 14.81 6.22 37.15
CA ALA A 222 15.91 5.28 36.91
C ALA A 222 15.68 4.45 35.65
N ALA A 223 14.47 3.92 35.44
CA ALA A 223 14.13 3.17 34.24
C ALA A 223 14.28 4.03 32.97
N ARG A 224 13.77 5.28 32.97
CA ARG A 224 13.89 6.20 31.84
C ARG A 224 15.33 6.56 31.48
N ARG A 225 16.22 6.70 32.47
CA ARG A 225 17.65 6.96 32.23
C ARG A 225 18.37 5.79 31.56
N PHE A 226 17.83 4.57 31.66
CA PHE A 226 18.41 3.38 31.03
C PHE A 226 18.02 3.24 29.55
N ILE A 227 16.92 3.85 29.12
CA ILE A 227 16.47 3.76 27.73
C ILE A 227 17.23 4.78 26.88
N PRO A 228 17.97 4.33 25.84
CA PRO A 228 18.68 5.24 24.97
C PRO A 228 17.68 6.15 24.25
N SER A 229 18.04 7.42 24.06
CA SER A 229 17.19 8.38 23.36
C SER A 229 17.01 8.04 21.87
N ARG A 230 17.93 7.27 21.29
CA ARG A 230 17.93 6.77 19.91
C ARG A 230 18.70 5.45 19.82
N GLY A 231 18.36 4.62 18.82
CA GLY A 231 19.15 3.46 18.42
C GLY A 231 18.57 2.13 18.87
N SER A 232 19.37 1.07 18.66
CA SER A 232 19.02 -0.28 19.08
C SER A 232 19.02 -0.39 20.60
N TRP A 233 18.08 -1.17 21.13
CA TRP A 233 17.92 -1.44 22.55
C TRP A 233 17.69 -2.92 22.75
N GLN A 234 18.39 -3.50 23.73
CA GLN A 234 18.34 -4.93 24.02
C GLN A 234 17.66 -5.18 25.37
N PRO A 235 16.48 -5.82 25.42
CA PRO A 235 15.73 -6.04 26.65
C PRO A 235 16.53 -6.70 27.77
N ALA A 236 17.33 -7.73 27.46
CA ALA A 236 18.14 -8.45 28.45
C ALA A 236 19.01 -7.53 29.32
N THR A 237 19.56 -6.45 28.74
CA THR A 237 20.40 -5.49 29.48
C THR A 237 19.59 -4.67 30.48
N PHE A 238 18.37 -4.27 30.11
CA PHE A 238 17.47 -3.56 31.02
C PHE A 238 16.99 -4.48 32.14
N ILE A 239 16.54 -5.68 31.78
CA ILE A 239 16.02 -6.66 32.73
C ILE A 239 17.08 -7.01 33.78
N ALA A 240 18.32 -7.29 33.37
CA ALA A 240 19.42 -7.59 34.29
C ALA A 240 19.71 -6.49 35.32
N ASN A 241 19.35 -5.22 35.05
CA ASN A 241 19.56 -4.11 35.98
C ASN A 241 18.41 -3.90 36.96
N PHE A 242 17.21 -4.42 36.66
CA PHE A 242 16.01 -4.13 37.43
C PHE A 242 15.31 -5.37 38.01
N THR A 243 15.74 -6.58 37.64
CA THR A 243 15.20 -7.83 38.19
C THR A 243 16.29 -8.63 38.91
N SER A 244 15.87 -9.52 39.82
CA SER A 244 16.80 -10.52 40.37
C SER A 244 17.20 -11.53 39.28
N PRO A 245 18.32 -12.26 39.44
CA PRO A 245 18.72 -13.30 38.51
C PRO A 245 17.68 -14.42 38.31
N ASN A 246 16.82 -14.67 39.30
CA ASN A 246 15.74 -15.66 39.19
C ASN A 246 14.53 -15.15 38.40
N ASN A 247 14.45 -13.82 38.18
CA ASN A 247 13.35 -13.15 37.50
C ASN A 247 13.80 -12.49 36.19
N SER A 248 15.01 -12.80 35.70
CA SER A 248 15.59 -12.20 34.50
C SER A 248 15.01 -12.74 33.19
N TYR A 249 14.03 -13.65 33.27
CA TYR A 249 13.45 -14.33 32.12
C TYR A 249 11.94 -14.06 31.99
N PRO A 250 11.41 -14.03 30.77
CA PRO A 250 10.00 -13.79 30.55
C PRO A 250 9.17 -14.98 31.04
N THR A 251 8.08 -14.71 31.75
CA THR A 251 7.11 -15.73 32.20
C THR A 251 5.94 -15.86 31.24
N HIS A 252 5.61 -14.76 30.54
CA HIS A 252 4.59 -14.76 29.51
C HIS A 252 5.10 -14.05 28.25
N ALA A 253 4.62 -14.47 27.10
CA ALA A 253 4.80 -13.72 25.87
C ALA A 253 3.62 -13.81 24.92
N GLY A 254 3.50 -12.80 24.06
CA GLY A 254 2.69 -12.84 22.86
C GLY A 254 3.52 -12.35 21.67
N VAL A 255 3.17 -12.81 20.47
CA VAL A 255 3.84 -12.41 19.23
C VAL A 255 2.83 -11.73 18.32
N LEU A 256 3.23 -10.60 17.75
CA LEU A 256 2.49 -9.89 16.72
C LEU A 256 3.33 -9.91 15.45
N THR A 257 2.88 -10.67 14.46
CA THR A 257 3.54 -10.74 13.16
C THR A 257 2.77 -9.93 12.14
N ILE A 258 3.41 -8.96 11.50
CA ILE A 258 2.80 -8.02 10.56
C ILE A 258 3.49 -8.03 9.20
N LEU A 259 2.76 -7.53 8.20
CA LEU A 259 3.29 -7.16 6.89
C LEU A 259 3.25 -5.65 6.73
N ALA A 260 4.07 -5.11 5.82
CA ALA A 260 3.92 -3.72 5.43
C ALA A 260 2.53 -3.47 4.82
N ASP A 261 1.99 -2.30 5.12
CA ASP A 261 0.81 -1.74 4.49
C ASP A 261 1.11 -0.29 4.05
N PRO A 262 0.21 0.39 3.32
CA PRO A 262 0.40 1.78 2.93
C PRO A 262 0.70 2.69 4.13
N TYR A 263 0.03 2.49 5.27
CA TYR A 263 0.22 3.29 6.48
C TYR A 263 1.65 3.25 6.98
N SER A 264 2.23 2.06 7.18
CA SER A 264 3.60 1.96 7.72
C SER A 264 4.64 2.49 6.75
N ILE A 265 4.48 2.24 5.44
CA ILE A 265 5.39 2.76 4.42
C ILE A 265 5.36 4.29 4.44
N GLN A 266 4.17 4.89 4.40
CA GLN A 266 4.04 6.35 4.41
C GLN A 266 4.56 6.95 5.72
N LYS A 267 4.22 6.36 6.86
CA LYS A 267 4.66 6.88 8.16
C LYS A 267 6.18 6.84 8.33
N ILE A 268 6.85 5.81 7.81
CA ILE A 268 8.32 5.75 7.79
C ILE A 268 8.89 6.77 6.80
N TYR A 269 8.28 6.90 5.61
CA TYR A 269 8.66 7.91 4.62
C TYR A 269 8.59 9.32 5.21
N ASP A 270 7.46 9.70 5.81
CA ASP A 270 7.22 11.03 6.37
C ASP A 270 8.10 11.31 7.59
N ARG A 271 8.29 10.33 8.48
CA ARG A 271 8.97 10.54 9.75
C ARG A 271 10.49 10.47 9.64
N PHE A 272 10.99 9.53 8.85
CA PHE A 272 12.42 9.21 8.83
C PHE A 272 13.07 9.48 7.48
N TYR A 273 12.28 9.75 6.43
CA TYR A 273 12.79 10.03 5.09
C TYR A 273 13.79 8.95 4.64
N LEU A 274 13.43 7.68 4.86
CA LEU A 274 14.29 6.51 4.58
C LEU A 274 13.99 5.88 3.21
N ALA A 275 12.74 5.50 2.97
CA ALA A 275 12.35 4.87 1.73
C ALA A 275 10.86 5.04 1.42
N ASN A 276 10.55 5.15 0.12
CA ASN A 276 9.21 5.09 -0.43
C ASN A 276 9.00 3.73 -1.13
N ASN A 277 8.42 2.77 -0.42
CA ASN A 277 8.11 1.44 -0.97
C ASN A 277 6.71 1.34 -1.58
N CYS A 278 5.96 2.45 -1.70
CA CYS A 278 4.64 2.46 -2.33
C CYS A 278 4.65 1.90 -3.76
N PRO A 279 5.66 2.15 -4.63
CA PRO A 279 5.72 1.53 -5.96
C PRO A 279 5.72 0.00 -5.94
N ARG A 280 6.30 -0.63 -4.90
CA ARG A 280 6.27 -2.09 -4.78
C ARG A 280 4.85 -2.59 -4.46
N LEU A 281 4.07 -1.87 -3.66
CA LEU A 281 2.64 -2.17 -3.45
C LEU A 281 1.84 -2.05 -4.75
N VAL A 282 2.15 -1.06 -5.60
CA VAL A 282 1.52 -0.94 -6.93
C VAL A 282 1.80 -2.18 -7.79
N SER A 283 3.03 -2.71 -7.74
CA SER A 283 3.38 -3.90 -8.52
C SER A 283 2.71 -5.20 -8.05
N GLN A 284 2.09 -5.21 -6.87
CA GLN A 284 1.33 -6.35 -6.37
C GLN A 284 -0.10 -6.41 -6.93
N LEU A 285 -0.57 -5.36 -7.60
CA LEU A 285 -1.94 -5.32 -8.14
C LEU A 285 -2.12 -6.35 -9.27
N ASP A 286 -3.23 -7.10 -9.23
CA ASP A 286 -3.55 -8.16 -10.21
C ASP A 286 -3.54 -7.68 -11.66
N ALA A 287 -3.99 -6.44 -11.89
CA ALA A 287 -3.97 -5.80 -13.21
C ALA A 287 -2.53 -5.72 -13.75
N PHE A 288 -1.58 -5.37 -12.89
CA PHE A 288 -0.17 -5.28 -13.27
C PHE A 288 0.43 -6.67 -13.54
N HIS A 289 0.22 -7.63 -12.64
CA HIS A 289 0.61 -9.04 -12.83
C HIS A 289 0.10 -9.60 -14.16
N THR A 290 -1.16 -9.32 -14.47
CA THR A 290 -1.78 -9.73 -15.72
C THR A 290 -1.06 -9.11 -16.91
N VAL A 291 -0.85 -7.79 -16.93
CA VAL A 291 -0.15 -7.08 -18.00
C VAL A 291 1.25 -7.64 -18.25
N ILE A 292 2.05 -7.85 -17.21
CA ILE A 292 3.40 -8.42 -17.34
C ILE A 292 3.33 -9.82 -17.96
N ARG A 293 2.46 -10.69 -17.43
CA ARG A 293 2.32 -12.08 -17.86
C ARG A 293 1.87 -12.19 -19.31
N VAL A 294 0.78 -11.53 -19.71
CA VAL A 294 0.23 -11.68 -21.07
C VAL A 294 1.07 -10.97 -22.13
N SER A 295 1.90 -10.01 -21.72
CA SER A 295 2.90 -9.36 -22.56
C SER A 295 4.21 -10.14 -22.67
N ASN A 296 4.37 -11.20 -21.87
CA ASN A 296 5.60 -11.96 -21.74
C ASN A 296 6.82 -11.09 -21.40
N LEU A 297 6.65 -10.12 -20.49
CA LEU A 297 7.77 -9.27 -20.05
C LEU A 297 8.63 -10.01 -19.02
N THR A 298 9.94 -10.03 -19.26
CA THR A 298 10.92 -10.60 -18.33
C THR A 298 11.27 -9.55 -17.29
N VAL A 299 10.74 -9.70 -16.09
CA VAL A 299 10.99 -8.80 -14.96
C VAL A 299 11.31 -9.62 -13.71
N PRO A 300 12.19 -9.13 -12.82
CA PRO A 300 12.53 -9.85 -11.62
C PRO A 300 11.44 -9.67 -10.57
N TRP A 301 10.88 -10.80 -10.13
CA TRP A 301 9.90 -10.86 -9.06
C TRP A 301 10.58 -11.27 -7.75
N SER A 302 10.00 -10.89 -6.62
CA SER A 302 10.33 -11.51 -5.34
C SER A 302 10.00 -13.01 -5.41
N ASP A 303 10.98 -13.89 -5.18
CA ASP A 303 10.75 -15.34 -5.19
C ASP A 303 9.66 -15.74 -4.21
N ASN A 304 8.57 -16.36 -4.71
CA ASN A 304 7.50 -16.95 -3.89
C ASN A 304 7.69 -18.46 -3.69
N THR A 305 8.82 -19.01 -4.15
CA THR A 305 9.00 -20.45 -4.40
C THR A 305 9.77 -21.19 -3.30
N THR A 306 10.29 -20.49 -2.28
CA THR A 306 10.87 -21.14 -1.10
C THR A 306 9.82 -21.33 0.00
N THR A 307 9.02 -22.39 -0.19
CA THR A 307 8.51 -23.30 0.86
C THR A 307 7.77 -22.70 2.07
N THR A 308 6.47 -23.03 2.19
CA THR A 308 5.70 -23.14 3.46
C THR A 308 5.63 -21.91 4.37
N SER A 309 5.75 -20.72 3.80
CA SER A 309 5.64 -19.49 4.57
C SER A 309 4.16 -19.08 4.69
N LEU A 310 3.69 -18.62 5.86
CA LEU A 310 2.29 -18.21 6.11
C LEU A 310 1.91 -16.91 5.33
N TYR A 311 2.61 -16.61 4.25
CA TYR A 311 2.78 -15.28 3.69
C TYR A 311 2.22 -15.22 2.26
N ASN A 312 0.90 -15.23 2.13
CA ASN A 312 0.22 -14.91 0.86
C ASN A 312 0.20 -13.38 0.63
N ASN A 313 1.36 -12.74 0.62
CA ASN A 313 1.48 -11.41 0.01
C ASN A 313 1.89 -11.59 -1.44
N GLY A 314 1.24 -10.85 -2.33
CA GLY A 314 1.52 -10.89 -3.76
C GLY A 314 3.01 -10.69 -4.03
N THR A 315 3.54 -11.42 -5.00
CA THR A 315 4.88 -11.16 -5.51
C THR A 315 4.97 -9.72 -6.00
N TYR A 316 6.09 -9.07 -5.75
CA TYR A 316 6.35 -7.69 -6.16
C TYR A 316 7.61 -7.62 -7.01
N LEU A 317 7.76 -6.54 -7.76
CA LEU A 317 8.94 -6.33 -8.58
C LEU A 317 10.12 -5.87 -7.72
N THR A 318 11.23 -6.62 -7.78
CA THR A 318 12.47 -6.28 -7.06
C THR A 318 13.32 -5.26 -7.81
N SER A 319 13.07 -5.05 -9.11
CA SER A 319 13.75 -4.04 -9.94
C SER A 319 13.26 -2.61 -9.70
N LEU A 320 12.18 -2.39 -8.94
CA LEU A 320 11.66 -1.05 -8.71
C LEU A 320 12.59 -0.24 -7.81
N THR A 321 13.06 0.88 -8.35
CA THR A 321 13.97 1.82 -7.69
C THR A 321 13.49 3.26 -7.79
N THR A 322 12.50 3.54 -8.64
CA THR A 322 12.00 4.88 -8.95
C THR A 322 10.49 5.00 -8.70
N ASN A 323 10.10 6.01 -7.94
CA ASN A 323 8.70 6.42 -7.81
C ASN A 323 8.33 7.35 -8.98
N ILE A 324 7.15 7.13 -9.56
CA ILE A 324 6.60 7.97 -10.63
C ILE A 324 5.40 8.73 -10.06
N GLU A 325 5.58 10.03 -9.83
CA GLU A 325 4.47 10.93 -9.51
C GLU A 325 3.95 11.56 -10.80
N VAL A 326 2.65 11.40 -11.08
CA VAL A 326 2.01 11.98 -12.27
C VAL A 326 0.93 12.96 -11.84
N ARG A 327 1.08 14.22 -12.24
CA ARG A 327 0.14 15.30 -11.93
C ARG A 327 -0.43 15.89 -13.22
N TYR A 328 -1.74 15.79 -13.36
CA TYR A 328 -2.49 16.48 -14.40
C TYR A 328 -2.91 17.85 -13.92
N SER A 329 -2.77 18.86 -14.79
CA SER A 329 -3.35 20.19 -14.60
C SER A 329 -4.19 20.51 -15.83
N ALA A 330 -5.46 20.78 -15.61
CA ALA A 330 -6.41 21.12 -16.66
C ALA A 330 -6.92 22.54 -16.42
N ASP A 331 -6.90 23.37 -17.46
CA ASP A 331 -7.59 24.66 -17.46
C ASP A 331 -9.09 24.50 -17.70
N ASP A 332 -9.82 25.59 -17.47
CA ASP A 332 -11.21 25.73 -17.91
C ASP A 332 -11.33 25.34 -19.38
N PHE A 333 -12.36 24.56 -19.69
CA PHE A 333 -12.59 24.05 -21.04
C PHE A 333 -14.08 23.85 -21.26
N SER A 334 -14.55 24.18 -22.46
CA SER A 334 -15.93 23.92 -22.87
C SER A 334 -15.96 23.40 -24.30
N VAL A 335 -16.84 22.44 -24.56
CA VAL A 335 -17.08 21.88 -25.89
C VAL A 335 -18.53 21.44 -26.03
N GLU A 336 -19.07 21.57 -27.23
CA GLU A 336 -20.35 20.95 -27.55
C GLU A 336 -20.12 19.47 -27.90
N SER A 337 -20.72 18.58 -27.11
CA SER A 337 -20.68 17.14 -27.30
C SER A 337 -22.08 16.59 -27.42
N CYS A 338 -22.41 16.01 -28.57
CA CYS A 338 -23.72 15.38 -28.81
C CYS A 338 -24.91 16.31 -28.48
N CYS A 339 -24.88 17.55 -29.00
CA CYS A 339 -25.92 18.58 -28.79
C CYS A 339 -26.03 19.09 -27.34
N SER A 340 -25.04 18.83 -26.50
CA SER A 340 -24.97 19.33 -25.12
C SER A 340 -23.66 20.08 -24.88
N ASN A 341 -23.74 21.24 -24.23
CA ASN A 341 -22.55 21.96 -23.78
C ASN A 341 -21.94 21.25 -22.58
N TYR A 342 -20.68 20.85 -22.73
CA TYR A 342 -19.88 20.24 -21.69
C TYR A 342 -18.79 21.19 -21.26
N SER A 343 -18.78 21.56 -19.98
CA SER A 343 -17.72 22.38 -19.41
C SER A 343 -17.00 21.65 -18.28
N LEU A 344 -15.69 21.89 -18.19
CA LEU A 344 -14.84 21.51 -17.09
C LEU A 344 -14.21 22.78 -16.52
N THR A 345 -14.22 22.89 -15.20
CA THR A 345 -13.48 23.92 -14.49
C THR A 345 -12.04 23.49 -14.29
N ARG A 346 -11.15 24.47 -14.15
CA ARG A 346 -9.74 24.27 -13.86
C ARG A 346 -9.56 23.37 -12.63
N GLY A 347 -8.58 22.47 -12.71
CA GLY A 347 -8.24 21.59 -11.60
C GLY A 347 -6.90 20.91 -11.76
N SER A 348 -6.36 20.42 -10.65
CA SER A 348 -5.20 19.54 -10.61
C SER A 348 -5.61 18.17 -10.11
N THR A 349 -5.03 17.11 -10.65
CA THR A 349 -5.30 15.74 -10.22
C THR A 349 -3.99 14.97 -10.13
N LEU A 350 -3.74 14.39 -8.96
CA LEU A 350 -2.65 13.45 -8.73
C LEU A 350 -3.12 12.05 -9.15
N VAL A 351 -2.34 11.36 -9.97
CA VAL A 351 -2.60 9.95 -10.30
C VAL A 351 -2.43 9.10 -9.04
N ASN A 352 -3.42 8.25 -8.82
CA ASN A 352 -3.44 7.37 -7.67
C ASN A 352 -3.72 5.92 -8.12
N PRO A 353 -2.72 5.02 -8.02
CA PRO A 353 -2.80 3.65 -8.51
C PRO A 353 -3.61 2.71 -7.60
N PHE A 354 -4.01 3.15 -6.41
CA PHE A 354 -4.84 2.37 -5.48
C PHE A 354 -6.32 2.75 -5.57
N SER A 355 -6.64 3.80 -6.31
CA SER A 355 -8.00 4.31 -6.44
C SER A 355 -8.78 3.51 -7.48
N SER A 356 -9.99 3.07 -7.12
CA SER A 356 -10.98 2.56 -8.06
C SER A 356 -11.73 3.67 -8.82
N ARG A 357 -11.58 4.94 -8.40
CA ARG A 357 -12.22 6.09 -9.06
C ARG A 357 -11.60 6.35 -10.42
N THR A 358 -12.45 6.62 -11.40
CA THR A 358 -12.05 6.96 -12.76
C THR A 358 -11.75 8.44 -12.89
N LEU A 359 -10.70 8.78 -13.65
CA LEU A 359 -10.38 10.14 -14.04
C LEU A 359 -11.15 10.49 -15.31
N ARG A 360 -11.66 11.72 -15.37
CA ARG A 360 -12.38 12.23 -16.54
C ARG A 360 -11.39 12.55 -17.66
N PRO A 361 -11.55 12.01 -18.89
CA PRO A 361 -10.67 12.29 -20.02
C PRO A 361 -10.43 13.77 -20.27
N GLY A 362 -11.42 14.64 -20.04
CA GLY A 362 -11.23 16.08 -20.15
C GLY A 362 -10.30 16.69 -19.08
N ASN A 363 -10.20 16.11 -17.88
CA ASN A 363 -9.24 16.53 -16.84
C ASN A 363 -7.82 16.05 -17.14
N VAL A 364 -7.69 14.93 -17.86
CA VAL A 364 -6.41 14.33 -18.26
C VAL A 364 -6.18 14.52 -19.77
N ARG A 365 -6.71 15.60 -20.36
CA ARG A 365 -6.59 15.86 -21.81
C ARG A 365 -5.24 16.43 -22.21
N VAL A 366 -4.59 17.13 -21.28
CA VAL A 366 -3.30 17.80 -21.47
C VAL A 366 -2.20 16.92 -20.88
N LYS A 367 -1.01 16.99 -21.48
CA LYS A 367 0.20 16.30 -21.03
C LYS A 367 0.43 16.54 -19.53
N PRO A 368 0.67 15.50 -18.70
CA PRO A 368 0.91 15.67 -17.28
C PRO A 368 2.33 16.19 -17.01
N VAL A 369 2.53 16.72 -15.81
CA VAL A 369 3.86 16.82 -15.20
C VAL A 369 4.18 15.47 -14.58
N VAL A 370 5.35 14.91 -14.91
CA VAL A 370 5.85 13.66 -14.32
C VAL A 370 7.11 13.95 -13.55
N GLN A 371 7.10 13.60 -12.26
CA GLN A 371 8.25 13.70 -11.39
C GLN A 371 8.76 12.30 -11.05
N LEU A 372 10.04 12.08 -11.30
CA LEU A 372 10.73 10.83 -10.98
C LEU A 372 11.58 11.06 -9.72
N THR A 373 11.38 10.25 -8.69
CA THR A 373 12.14 10.34 -7.43
C THR A 373 12.68 8.99 -7.02
N PRO A 374 13.90 8.90 -6.46
CA PRO A 374 14.43 7.62 -6.00
C PRO A 374 13.53 7.06 -4.88
N MET A 375 13.35 5.74 -4.86
CA MET A 375 12.62 5.09 -3.77
C MET A 375 13.45 5.09 -2.48
N LYS A 376 14.77 4.90 -2.58
CA LYS A 376 15.69 5.03 -1.45
C LYS A 376 16.07 6.49 -1.31
N ILE A 377 15.80 7.04 -0.14
CA ILE A 377 15.90 8.48 0.07
C ILE A 377 17.28 8.82 0.61
N GLY A 378 17.80 10.00 0.23
CA GLY A 378 19.16 10.42 0.56
C GLY A 378 20.24 9.80 -0.33
N THR A 379 19.85 9.00 -1.33
CA THR A 379 20.75 8.56 -2.40
C THR A 379 20.30 9.16 -3.73
N SER A 380 21.28 9.48 -4.58
CA SER A 380 21.02 9.73 -6.01
C SER A 380 21.03 8.43 -6.82
N GLU A 381 21.18 7.29 -6.13
CA GLU A 381 21.19 5.95 -6.71
C GLU A 381 19.89 5.73 -7.49
N GLY A 382 20.03 5.36 -8.76
CA GLY A 382 18.91 5.02 -9.62
C GLY A 382 18.16 6.21 -10.22
N ILE A 383 18.70 7.43 -10.20
CA ILE A 383 18.23 8.58 -11.01
C ILE A 383 19.37 9.43 -11.60
N ALA A 384 20.45 9.67 -10.84
CA ALA A 384 21.54 10.50 -11.33
C ALA A 384 22.48 9.70 -12.25
N GLY A 385 22.79 10.24 -13.43
CA GLY A 385 23.70 9.61 -14.40
C GLY A 385 23.05 8.54 -15.30
N ASP A 386 21.87 8.06 -14.93
CA ASP A 386 21.08 7.12 -15.71
C ASP A 386 20.19 7.82 -16.74
N THR A 387 19.74 7.04 -17.74
CA THR A 387 18.77 7.48 -18.73
C THR A 387 17.57 6.56 -18.77
N TYR A 388 16.38 7.12 -19.06
CA TYR A 388 15.11 6.39 -18.95
C TYR A 388 14.23 6.55 -20.18
N THR A 389 13.34 5.56 -20.34
CA THR A 389 12.21 5.60 -21.26
C THR A 389 10.90 5.49 -20.46
N LEU A 390 10.00 6.45 -20.66
CA LEU A 390 8.66 6.46 -20.08
C LEU A 390 7.61 6.12 -21.13
N PHE A 391 6.83 5.07 -20.89
CA PHE A 391 5.63 4.74 -21.65
C PHE A 391 4.37 5.11 -20.88
N LEU A 392 3.37 5.66 -21.55
CA LEU A 392 1.98 5.63 -21.13
C LEU A 392 1.18 4.79 -22.12
N VAL A 393 0.61 3.69 -21.66
CA VAL A 393 -0.11 2.72 -22.50
C VAL A 393 -1.51 2.42 -21.96
N ASP A 394 -2.46 2.27 -22.88
CA ASP A 394 -3.80 1.74 -22.58
C ASP A 394 -3.72 0.21 -22.54
N VAL A 395 -3.91 -0.37 -21.35
CA VAL A 395 -3.72 -1.81 -21.11
C VAL A 395 -5.03 -2.61 -21.06
N ALA A 396 -6.16 -2.02 -21.47
CA ALA A 396 -7.46 -2.68 -21.41
C ALA A 396 -7.48 -4.03 -22.16
N ALA A 397 -6.79 -4.09 -23.31
CA ALA A 397 -6.70 -5.32 -24.12
C ALA A 397 -5.98 -6.46 -23.38
N ALA A 398 -5.06 -6.15 -22.47
CA ALA A 398 -4.33 -7.14 -21.68
C ALA A 398 -5.17 -7.72 -20.53
N LEU A 399 -6.14 -6.94 -20.04
CA LEU A 399 -7.04 -7.34 -18.95
C LEU A 399 -8.29 -8.05 -19.46
N ALA A 400 -8.48 -8.16 -20.78
CA ALA A 400 -9.57 -8.91 -21.36
C ALA A 400 -9.44 -10.41 -21.03
N PRO A 401 -10.55 -11.12 -20.76
CA PRO A 401 -10.51 -12.56 -20.52
C PRO A 401 -9.85 -13.32 -21.68
N GLY A 402 -8.86 -14.16 -21.37
CA GLY A 402 -8.15 -14.96 -22.38
C GLY A 402 -7.18 -14.17 -23.26
N ALA A 403 -6.80 -12.94 -22.89
CA ALA A 403 -5.84 -12.15 -23.64
C ALA A 403 -4.49 -12.86 -23.79
N LEU A 404 -4.01 -12.95 -25.03
CA LEU A 404 -2.67 -13.44 -25.41
C LEU A 404 -2.05 -12.44 -26.38
N ASN A 405 -0.80 -12.03 -26.13
CA ASN A 405 -0.06 -11.09 -26.97
C ASN A 405 -0.84 -9.79 -27.29
N PRO A 406 -1.40 -9.10 -26.27
CA PRO A 406 -2.28 -7.96 -26.48
C PRO A 406 -1.57 -6.81 -27.20
N VAL A 407 -2.34 -6.10 -28.02
CA VAL A 407 -1.90 -4.88 -28.70
C VAL A 407 -2.34 -3.68 -27.87
N TYR A 408 -1.36 -2.89 -27.45
CA TYR A 408 -1.54 -1.70 -26.62
C TYR A 408 -1.69 -0.46 -27.50
N VAL A 409 -2.40 0.54 -27.00
CA VAL A 409 -2.38 1.88 -27.60
C VAL A 409 -1.38 2.72 -26.83
N THR A 410 -0.34 3.22 -27.52
CA THR A 410 0.63 4.14 -26.94
C THR A 410 0.04 5.54 -26.89
N HIS A 411 -0.16 6.03 -25.68
CA HIS A 411 -0.71 7.36 -25.39
C HIS A 411 0.38 8.40 -25.19
N TRP A 412 1.58 8.00 -24.77
CA TRP A 412 2.74 8.88 -24.68
C TRP A 412 4.01 8.03 -24.61
N LEU A 413 5.08 8.47 -25.26
CA LEU A 413 6.39 7.82 -25.20
C LEU A 413 7.48 8.87 -25.21
N VAL A 414 8.28 8.87 -24.15
CA VAL A 414 9.44 9.74 -23.99
C VAL A 414 10.67 8.88 -23.74
N THR A 415 11.72 9.04 -24.54
CA THR A 415 13.00 8.35 -24.38
C THR A 415 14.07 9.34 -23.93
N ASN A 416 15.27 8.85 -23.63
CA ASN A 416 16.46 9.66 -23.36
C ASN A 416 16.25 10.66 -22.21
N ILE A 417 15.37 10.33 -21.26
CA ILE A 417 15.09 11.13 -20.06
C ILE A 417 16.36 11.12 -19.21
N ARG A 418 16.89 12.30 -18.87
CA ARG A 418 18.11 12.48 -18.07
C ARG A 418 17.81 13.24 -16.79
N ASN A 419 18.53 12.93 -15.72
CA ASN A 419 18.43 13.65 -14.44
C ASN A 419 17.00 13.73 -13.89
N ALA A 420 16.19 12.66 -14.05
CA ALA A 420 14.76 12.63 -13.71
C ALA A 420 13.86 13.68 -14.40
N ASP A 421 14.38 14.44 -15.37
CA ASP A 421 13.61 15.49 -16.03
C ASP A 421 12.96 14.96 -17.30
N VAL A 422 11.71 14.50 -17.17
CA VAL A 422 10.92 13.97 -18.28
C VAL A 422 10.70 15.02 -19.38
N VAL A 423 10.71 16.31 -19.05
CA VAL A 423 10.52 17.40 -20.03
C VAL A 423 11.72 17.53 -20.97
N ARG A 424 12.92 17.12 -20.53
CA ARG A 424 14.14 17.13 -21.33
C ARG A 424 14.36 15.86 -22.16
N GLY A 425 13.49 14.86 -22.04
CA GLY A 425 13.54 13.66 -22.87
C GLY A 425 13.05 13.91 -24.29
N ASP A 426 13.32 12.96 -25.17
CA ASP A 426 12.85 12.99 -26.56
C ASP A 426 11.43 12.44 -26.64
N GLU A 427 10.47 13.28 -27.04
CA GLU A 427 9.08 12.87 -27.21
C GLU A 427 8.90 12.12 -28.53
N VAL A 428 8.99 10.78 -28.48
CA VAL A 428 8.88 9.89 -29.65
C VAL A 428 7.42 9.71 -30.08
N ALA A 429 6.51 9.55 -29.11
CA ALA A 429 5.07 9.58 -29.36
C ALA A 429 4.45 10.71 -28.52
N PRO A 430 3.87 11.74 -29.14
CA PRO A 430 3.32 12.87 -28.41
C PRO A 430 2.14 12.43 -27.53
N TYR A 431 1.97 13.15 -26.42
CA TYR A 431 0.89 12.86 -25.49
C TYR A 431 -0.47 12.98 -26.18
N PHE A 432 -1.26 11.90 -26.10
CA PHE A 432 -2.66 11.86 -26.47
C PHE A 432 -3.45 11.41 -25.24
N GLY A 433 -4.29 12.27 -24.67
CA GLY A 433 -5.05 11.91 -23.47
C GLY A 433 -5.96 10.69 -23.66
N PRO A 434 -6.36 10.01 -22.57
CA PRO A 434 -7.34 8.92 -22.57
C PRO A 434 -8.54 9.17 -23.47
N ASN A 435 -9.01 8.13 -24.14
CA ASN A 435 -10.17 8.23 -25.01
C ASN A 435 -10.97 6.92 -25.06
N PRO A 436 -11.65 6.54 -23.95
CA PRO A 436 -12.49 5.35 -23.93
C PRO A 436 -13.62 5.44 -24.96
N PHE A 437 -13.83 4.36 -25.71
CA PHE A 437 -14.80 4.30 -26.82
C PHE A 437 -16.21 3.94 -26.34
N SER A 438 -16.30 3.10 -25.32
CA SER A 438 -17.58 2.64 -24.79
C SER A 438 -18.01 3.51 -23.61
N PRO A 439 -19.30 3.88 -23.51
CA PRO A 439 -19.84 4.47 -22.30
C PRO A 439 -19.78 3.44 -21.17
N ASN A 440 -19.51 3.88 -19.94
CA ASN A 440 -19.46 3.05 -18.74
C ASN A 440 -18.36 1.96 -18.72
N GLU A 441 -17.41 2.00 -19.66
CA GLU A 441 -16.23 1.14 -19.63
C GLU A 441 -15.04 1.91 -19.08
N SER A 442 -14.60 1.52 -17.90
CA SER A 442 -13.39 2.03 -17.28
C SER A 442 -12.17 1.37 -17.91
N ARG A 443 -11.22 2.19 -18.42
CA ARG A 443 -10.00 1.72 -19.07
C ARG A 443 -8.76 2.03 -18.24
N PRO A 444 -7.87 1.06 -18.03
CA PRO A 444 -6.60 1.25 -17.33
C PRO A 444 -5.53 1.88 -18.24
N TYR A 445 -4.86 2.90 -17.71
CA TYR A 445 -3.74 3.59 -18.35
C TYR A 445 -2.51 3.47 -17.45
N MET A 446 -1.46 2.83 -17.95
CA MET A 446 -0.28 2.46 -17.18
C MET A 446 0.94 3.25 -17.62
N PHE A 447 1.63 3.84 -16.65
CA PHE A 447 2.96 4.41 -16.81
C PHE A 447 4.01 3.34 -16.49
N LEU A 448 4.91 3.10 -17.44
CA LEU A 448 6.03 2.18 -17.29
C LEU A 448 7.34 2.94 -17.51
N LEU A 449 8.25 2.90 -16.55
CA LEU A 449 9.56 3.55 -16.64
C LEU A 449 10.65 2.48 -16.72
N PHE A 450 11.37 2.46 -17.83
CA PHE A 450 12.50 1.56 -18.04
C PHE A 450 13.82 2.32 -17.95
N ARG A 451 14.83 1.70 -17.34
CA ARG A 451 16.22 2.18 -17.45
C ARG A 451 16.75 1.79 -18.82
N GLN A 452 17.38 2.73 -19.53
CA GLN A 452 17.97 2.45 -20.83
C GLN A 452 19.34 1.78 -20.67
N PRO A 453 19.69 0.82 -21.53
CA PRO A 453 21.02 0.19 -21.53
C PRO A 453 22.12 1.10 -22.08
N VAL A 454 21.75 2.22 -22.72
CA VAL A 454 22.65 3.19 -23.33
C VAL A 454 22.19 4.63 -23.05
N PRO A 455 23.09 5.63 -23.01
CA PRO A 455 22.74 7.03 -22.73
C PRO A 455 21.83 7.71 -23.77
N MET A 456 21.69 7.11 -24.95
CA MET A 456 20.86 7.63 -26.04
C MET A 456 20.35 6.47 -26.92
N LEU A 457 19.04 6.24 -26.90
CA LEU A 457 18.36 5.31 -27.78
C LEU A 457 18.18 5.90 -29.17
N ASN A 458 18.20 5.02 -30.18
CA ASN A 458 17.79 5.38 -31.52
C ASN A 458 16.25 5.38 -31.62
N ASN A 459 15.66 6.58 -31.63
CA ASN A 459 14.21 6.75 -31.71
C ASN A 459 13.61 6.33 -33.05
N THR A 460 14.41 6.22 -34.12
CA THR A 460 13.90 5.75 -35.42
C THR A 460 13.40 4.31 -35.36
N VAL A 461 13.91 3.50 -34.42
CA VAL A 461 13.43 2.13 -34.17
C VAL A 461 11.92 2.10 -33.94
N PHE A 462 11.35 3.07 -33.21
CA PHE A 462 9.90 3.09 -32.97
C PHE A 462 9.07 3.22 -34.24
N SER A 463 9.58 3.92 -35.26
CA SER A 463 8.89 4.07 -36.55
C SER A 463 8.66 2.74 -37.27
N THR A 464 9.51 1.73 -37.02
CA THR A 464 9.33 0.38 -37.57
C THR A 464 8.09 -0.32 -37.01
N PHE A 465 7.70 0.02 -35.78
CA PHE A 465 6.48 -0.48 -35.14
C PHE A 465 5.28 0.44 -35.37
N CYS A 466 5.53 1.67 -35.81
CA CYS A 466 4.55 2.74 -35.99
C CYS A 466 4.69 3.43 -37.36
N PRO A 467 4.58 2.71 -38.49
CA PRO A 467 4.86 3.25 -39.82
C PRO A 467 3.86 4.34 -40.25
N ASN A 468 2.63 4.31 -39.71
CA ASN A 468 1.55 5.23 -40.05
C ASN A 468 1.46 6.44 -39.10
N GLY A 469 2.54 6.73 -38.37
CA GLY A 469 2.61 7.81 -37.39
C GLY A 469 2.58 7.31 -35.94
N THR A 470 3.09 8.14 -35.04
CA THR A 470 3.32 7.78 -33.63
C THR A 470 2.11 8.08 -32.73
N LEU A 471 1.17 8.92 -33.19
CA LEU A 471 -0.03 9.26 -32.44
C LEU A 471 -0.96 8.05 -32.29
N ARG A 472 -1.23 7.63 -31.05
CA ARG A 472 -2.06 6.44 -30.74
C ARG A 472 -1.58 5.17 -31.44
N CYS A 473 -0.27 5.04 -31.64
CA CYS A 473 0.28 3.87 -32.28
C CYS A 473 -0.11 2.59 -31.53
N ARG A 474 -0.42 1.54 -32.28
CA ARG A 474 -0.84 0.24 -31.75
C ARG A 474 0.33 -0.73 -31.81
N THR A 475 0.89 -1.07 -30.67
CA THR A 475 2.10 -1.91 -30.60
C THR A 475 1.96 -2.99 -29.53
N GLN A 476 2.66 -4.10 -29.74
CA GLN A 476 2.96 -5.03 -28.64
C GLN A 476 4.17 -4.48 -27.87
N LEU A 477 4.15 -4.59 -26.53
CA LEU A 477 5.23 -4.06 -25.70
C LEU A 477 6.55 -4.80 -25.93
N LYS A 478 6.54 -6.14 -25.83
CA LYS A 478 7.76 -6.95 -25.89
C LYS A 478 8.63 -6.68 -27.13
N PRO A 479 8.12 -6.70 -28.37
CA PRO A 479 8.97 -6.44 -29.54
C PRO A 479 9.65 -5.07 -29.53
N VAL A 480 8.95 -4.03 -29.06
CA VAL A 480 9.49 -2.67 -28.95
C VAL A 480 10.59 -2.62 -27.88
N LEU A 481 10.32 -3.22 -26.71
CA LEU A 481 11.28 -3.27 -25.61
C LEU A 481 12.52 -4.09 -25.97
N ASP A 482 12.35 -5.23 -26.63
CA ASP A 482 13.44 -6.08 -27.12
C ASP A 482 14.32 -5.33 -28.15
N ALA A 483 13.70 -4.57 -29.07
CA ALA A 483 14.44 -3.80 -30.08
C ALA A 483 15.32 -2.68 -29.49
N TRP A 484 14.96 -2.16 -28.32
CA TRP A 484 15.75 -1.20 -27.56
C TRP A 484 16.57 -1.83 -26.42
N ASN A 485 16.49 -3.16 -26.24
CA ASN A 485 17.07 -3.89 -25.13
C ASN A 485 16.67 -3.28 -23.75
N LEU A 486 15.41 -2.90 -23.60
CA LEU A 486 14.82 -2.38 -22.36
C LEU A 486 14.34 -3.53 -21.48
N THR A 487 15.21 -3.99 -20.59
CA THR A 487 14.95 -5.15 -19.70
C THR A 487 14.65 -4.74 -18.25
N GLU A 488 15.06 -3.54 -17.83
CA GLU A 488 14.96 -3.09 -16.44
C GLU A 488 13.76 -2.16 -16.24
N LEU A 489 12.61 -2.73 -15.84
CA LEU A 489 11.45 -1.96 -15.38
C LEU A 489 11.69 -1.44 -13.96
N VAL A 490 11.88 -0.12 -13.82
CA VAL A 490 12.34 0.52 -12.58
C VAL A 490 11.28 1.39 -11.90
N GLY A 491 10.18 1.70 -12.58
CA GLY A 491 9.05 2.45 -12.03
C GLY A 491 7.74 2.07 -12.69
N VAL A 492 6.65 2.11 -11.90
CA VAL A 492 5.29 1.87 -12.38
C VAL A 492 4.29 2.72 -11.61
N THR A 493 3.28 3.24 -12.31
CA THR A 493 2.04 3.77 -11.73
C THR A 493 0.92 3.65 -12.77
N TRP A 494 -0.34 3.83 -12.39
CA TRP A 494 -1.46 3.72 -13.32
C TRP A 494 -2.69 4.46 -12.80
N PHE A 495 -3.67 4.65 -13.68
CA PHE A 495 -4.99 5.17 -13.33
C PHE A 495 -6.07 4.57 -14.22
N LEU A 496 -7.32 4.74 -13.81
CA LEU A 496 -8.50 4.41 -14.60
C LEU A 496 -9.08 5.67 -15.24
N ALA A 497 -9.57 5.60 -16.47
CA ALA A 497 -10.39 6.65 -17.05
C ALA A 497 -11.62 6.06 -17.78
N GLU A 498 -12.72 6.79 -17.71
CA GLU A 498 -14.01 6.40 -18.28
C GLU A 498 -14.50 7.49 -19.23
N GLN A 499 -15.27 7.12 -20.25
CA GLN A 499 -15.73 8.08 -21.26
C GLN A 499 -16.53 9.24 -20.66
N ASP A 500 -16.06 10.47 -20.90
CA ASP A 500 -16.84 11.69 -20.67
C ASP A 500 -17.27 12.33 -22.00
N ALA A 501 -17.96 13.47 -21.93
CA ALA A 501 -18.40 14.19 -23.12
C ALA A 501 -17.25 14.71 -23.99
N PHE A 502 -16.09 15.02 -23.39
CA PHE A 502 -14.90 15.41 -24.16
C PHE A 502 -14.36 14.22 -24.97
N ALA A 503 -14.22 13.04 -24.36
CA ALA A 503 -13.84 11.83 -25.08
C ALA A 503 -14.83 11.51 -26.22
N ARG A 504 -16.15 11.62 -25.97
CA ARG A 504 -17.16 11.47 -27.04
C ARG A 504 -16.99 12.46 -28.18
N TYR A 505 -16.77 13.74 -27.86
CA TYR A 505 -16.51 14.78 -28.86
C TYR A 505 -15.32 14.40 -29.75
N ARG A 506 -14.20 13.98 -29.14
CA ARG A 506 -13.00 13.57 -29.88
C ARG A 506 -13.23 12.38 -30.80
N LEU A 507 -14.14 11.45 -30.44
CA LEU A 507 -14.44 10.30 -31.30
C LEU A 507 -14.87 10.75 -32.70
N TYR A 508 -15.79 11.70 -32.79
CA TYR A 508 -16.30 12.18 -34.08
C TYR A 508 -15.57 13.39 -34.64
N SER A 509 -14.90 14.20 -33.81
CA SER A 509 -14.18 15.38 -34.29
C SER A 509 -12.74 15.09 -34.72
N LEU A 510 -12.11 14.03 -34.19
CA LEU A 510 -10.69 13.72 -34.43
C LEU A 510 -10.45 12.27 -34.88
N LEU A 511 -11.31 11.33 -34.51
CA LEU A 511 -11.07 9.89 -34.70
C LEU A 511 -11.97 9.27 -35.77
N ASN A 512 -12.64 10.10 -36.59
CA ASN A 512 -13.48 9.69 -37.71
C ASN A 512 -14.59 8.67 -37.35
N VAL A 513 -15.04 8.64 -36.10
CA VAL A 513 -16.23 7.88 -35.71
C VAL A 513 -17.47 8.69 -36.12
N ALA A 514 -18.44 8.07 -36.78
CA ALA A 514 -19.68 8.78 -37.12
C ALA A 514 -20.33 9.38 -35.86
N LYS A 515 -20.79 10.63 -35.94
CA LYS A 515 -21.39 11.35 -34.80
C LYS A 515 -22.55 10.57 -34.19
N ASP A 516 -23.42 9.99 -35.02
CA ASP A 516 -24.52 9.13 -34.58
C ASP A 516 -24.07 7.91 -33.80
N THR A 517 -22.94 7.30 -34.20
CA THR A 517 -22.36 6.16 -33.49
C THR A 517 -21.79 6.59 -32.15
N ALA A 518 -21.03 7.69 -32.10
CA ALA A 518 -20.40 8.21 -30.89
C ALA A 518 -21.42 8.77 -29.88
N CYS A 519 -22.54 9.30 -30.38
CA CYS A 519 -23.61 9.91 -29.57
C CYS A 519 -24.80 8.96 -29.33
N LYS A 520 -24.71 7.70 -29.77
CA LYS A 520 -25.76 6.71 -29.59
C LYS A 520 -26.13 6.54 -28.11
N GLY A 521 -27.40 6.78 -27.79
CA GLY A 521 -27.93 6.65 -26.44
C GLY A 521 -27.67 7.84 -25.51
N VAL A 522 -27.05 8.92 -25.99
CA VAL A 522 -26.93 10.18 -25.24
C VAL A 522 -28.30 10.86 -25.19
N PRO A 523 -28.87 11.15 -23.99
CA PRO A 523 -30.15 11.84 -23.89
C PRO A 523 -30.12 13.21 -24.58
N GLY A 524 -31.12 13.48 -25.42
CA GLY A 524 -31.26 14.77 -26.13
C GLY A 524 -30.48 14.90 -27.43
N TYR A 525 -29.69 13.89 -27.82
CA TYR A 525 -29.00 13.88 -29.10
C TYR A 525 -29.96 13.63 -30.27
N ALA A 526 -29.83 14.43 -31.34
CA ALA A 526 -30.41 14.21 -32.66
C ALA A 526 -29.45 14.77 -33.73
N ASP A 527 -29.55 14.28 -34.97
CA ASP A 527 -28.79 14.82 -36.11
C ASP A 527 -29.75 15.25 -37.24
N PRO A 528 -29.86 16.55 -37.58
CA PRO A 528 -29.14 17.68 -36.97
C PRO A 528 -29.57 17.95 -35.52
N CYS A 529 -28.69 18.59 -34.74
CA CYS A 529 -29.01 18.96 -33.36
C CYS A 529 -30.28 19.82 -33.30
N PRO A 530 -31.19 19.58 -32.33
CA PRO A 530 -32.40 20.38 -32.22
C PRO A 530 -32.04 21.85 -32.03
N GLN A 531 -32.47 22.73 -32.94
CA GLN A 531 -32.06 24.14 -32.93
C GLN A 531 -32.50 24.91 -31.68
N THR A 532 -33.44 24.38 -30.91
CA THR A 532 -33.89 24.89 -29.61
C THR A 532 -34.72 23.79 -28.95
N CYS A 533 -34.65 23.66 -27.62
CA CYS A 533 -35.60 22.83 -26.87
C CYS A 533 -37.04 23.23 -27.27
N PRO A 534 -37.90 22.30 -27.74
CA PRO A 534 -39.33 22.57 -27.78
C PRO A 534 -39.73 22.96 -26.36
N GLY A 535 -40.31 24.16 -26.25
CA GLY A 535 -40.28 24.95 -25.03
C GLY A 535 -40.66 24.18 -23.77
N LYS A 536 -40.09 24.61 -22.64
CA LYS A 536 -40.89 24.67 -21.42
C LYS A 536 -42.17 25.39 -21.81
N SER A 537 -43.26 24.66 -22.06
CA SER A 537 -44.57 25.28 -22.13
C SER A 537 -44.77 25.92 -20.77
N ASN A 538 -44.80 27.25 -20.73
CA ASN A 538 -45.32 28.04 -19.62
C ASN A 538 -46.85 27.84 -19.50
N ASN A 539 -47.32 26.59 -19.51
CA ASN A 539 -48.73 26.26 -19.36
C ASN A 539 -48.90 25.35 -18.14
N GLY A 540 -49.41 25.94 -17.06
CA GLY A 540 -49.90 25.19 -15.91
C GLY A 540 -49.45 25.76 -14.58
N ALA A 541 -49.82 27.01 -14.30
CA ALA A 541 -50.10 27.42 -12.93
C ALA A 541 -51.22 26.51 -12.37
N SER A 542 -50.87 25.33 -11.88
CA SER A 542 -51.71 24.60 -10.95
C SER A 542 -51.38 25.12 -9.57
N HIS A 543 -52.27 25.98 -9.06
CA HIS A 543 -52.36 26.33 -7.66
C HIS A 543 -52.36 25.05 -6.82
N ARG A 544 -51.21 24.71 -6.22
CA ARG A 544 -51.17 23.92 -4.98
C ARG A 544 -50.89 24.88 -3.82
N THR A 545 -52.00 25.33 -3.24
CA THR A 545 -52.09 25.85 -1.87
C THR A 545 -51.66 24.78 -0.85
N GLY A 546 -50.87 25.20 0.14
CA GLY A 546 -50.59 24.50 1.41
C GLY A 546 -49.42 23.51 1.33
N TYR A 547 -48.40 23.50 2.18
CA TYR A 547 -48.16 24.13 3.48
C TYR A 547 -46.66 24.44 3.58
N PHE A 548 -46.29 25.69 3.88
CA PHE A 548 -44.97 26.03 4.40
C PHE A 548 -44.97 25.64 5.89
N PHE A 549 -44.32 24.53 6.23
CA PHE A 549 -43.92 24.27 7.62
C PHE A 549 -42.56 24.93 7.84
N THR A 550 -42.63 26.07 8.51
CA THR A 550 -41.50 26.79 9.07
C THR A 550 -40.86 25.94 10.18
N VAL A 551 -39.66 25.42 9.95
CA VAL A 551 -38.77 24.96 11.02
C VAL A 551 -37.44 25.69 10.85
N PHE A 552 -37.44 26.93 11.34
CA PHE A 552 -36.25 27.68 11.70
C PHE A 552 -36.49 28.15 13.14
N LEU A 553 -35.93 27.42 14.11
CA LEU A 553 -35.58 27.91 15.44
C LEU A 553 -34.88 26.78 16.21
N PHE A 554 -33.81 27.15 16.92
CA PHE A 554 -32.90 26.33 17.73
C PHE A 554 -31.79 25.60 16.97
N PHE A 555 -30.66 26.29 16.78
CA PHE A 555 -29.38 25.92 17.41
C PHE A 555 -28.39 27.08 17.23
N GLY A 556 -28.63 28.15 17.99
CA GLY A 556 -27.61 29.11 18.37
C GLY A 556 -27.30 28.89 19.83
N LEU A 557 -26.01 28.91 20.18
CA LEU A 557 -25.40 28.63 21.49
C LEU A 557 -25.25 27.15 21.83
N VAL A 558 -24.03 26.63 21.62
CA VAL A 558 -23.25 25.81 22.56
C VAL A 558 -21.89 25.53 21.87
N ILE A 559 -20.81 26.06 22.48
CA ILE A 559 -19.40 25.64 22.35
C ILE A 559 -18.71 26.07 21.03
N TYR A 560 -17.83 27.08 20.90
CA TYR A 560 -16.95 27.86 21.79
C TYR A 560 -16.32 27.09 22.95
N TYR A 561 -15.75 25.91 22.66
CA TYR A 561 -14.73 25.25 23.46
C TYR A 561 -14.00 24.26 22.52
N TYR A 562 -12.66 24.23 22.58
CA TYR A 562 -11.70 23.56 21.68
C TYR A 562 -11.03 24.43 20.60
N ILE A 563 -10.40 25.50 21.08
CA ILE A 563 -9.05 25.89 20.66
C ILE A 563 -8.16 25.67 21.90
N LEU A 564 -6.98 25.04 21.71
CA LEU A 564 -5.94 24.65 22.69
C LEU A 564 -6.09 23.27 23.37
N ILE A 565 -5.50 22.23 22.76
CA ILE A 565 -4.49 21.33 23.35
C ILE A 565 -3.46 21.02 22.27
#